data_AF-A0A7K8NXY9-F1
#
_entry.id   AF-A0A7K8NXY9-F1
#
_cell.length_a   1.000
_cell.length_b   1.000
_cell.length_c   1.000
_cell.angle_alpha   90.00
_cell.angle_beta   90.00
_cell.angle_gamma   90.00
#
_symmetry.space_group_name_H-M   'P 1'
#
loop_
_entity.id
_entity.type
_entity.pdbx_description
1 polymer ?
#
loop_
_entity_poly.entity_id
_entity_poly.type
_entity_poly.pdbx_seq_one_letter_code
_entity_poly.pdbx_strand_id
1 'polypeptide(L)'
;REMSMLVASEDSSYMPARVVVLGGDSPANINTVLNAVSILPSDSRVILLENMTRFWPIIQIRVKRCQQGGIDTRVRGIEVLGPKPTFWPIFKEQLCRRTFLFCTARAHAWCQEICQDRGRLLQLFGRLNRALRHEQAFADRFLPDDEAAQALGRTYWEALVNPLVQSITSPDPSGISPLAWLLSKYLESVELPRCATSCNAVFSSRVRCLTQLLVHVDPSGAELEEARAPGRAGGKDGKNKEVPAGAAKVAAKKQSGLWGISRCWRGVVQQQVQRFLEAAWQAPDVVERYCRLYQCLRSATVELFGHQAAFALALAQGFAGALLQLSFLTALHVS
;
A
#
# COMPACT_ATOMS: atom_id res chain seq x y z
N ARG A 1 30.64 -5.72 9.08
CA ARG A 1 30.41 -4.24 8.97
C ARG A 1 30.78 -3.64 10.31
N GLU A 2 31.38 -2.45 10.29
CA GLU A 2 32.14 -1.95 11.44
C GLU A 2 31.88 -0.46 11.66
N MET A 3 31.85 -0.05 12.92
CA MET A 3 31.94 1.34 13.35
C MET A 3 33.19 1.48 14.21
N SER A 4 34.02 2.48 13.91
CA SER A 4 35.28 2.70 14.62
C SER A 4 35.46 4.17 15.01
N MET A 5 36.22 4.40 16.07
CA MET A 5 36.61 5.70 16.59
C MET A 5 38.09 5.93 16.31
N LEU A 6 38.40 7.10 15.75
CA LEU A 6 39.78 7.55 15.57
C LEU A 6 40.22 8.36 16.79
N VAL A 7 41.37 7.99 17.32
CA VAL A 7 42.02 8.59 18.48
C VAL A 7 43.49 8.81 18.15
N ALA A 8 44.18 9.64 18.93
CA ALA A 8 45.59 9.89 18.69
C ALA A 8 46.34 9.95 20.01
N SER A 9 47.50 9.28 20.08
CA SER A 9 48.36 9.26 21.26
C SER A 9 48.86 10.66 21.65
N GLU A 10 49.03 11.55 20.67
CA GLU A 10 49.37 12.96 20.85
C GLU A 10 48.33 13.75 21.67
N ASP A 11 47.10 13.24 21.80
CA ASP A 11 46.07 13.87 22.63
C ASP A 11 46.28 13.63 24.14
N SER A 12 47.20 12.75 24.53
CA SER A 12 47.60 12.52 25.94
C SER A 12 46.40 12.35 26.89
N SER A 13 46.21 13.22 27.87
CA SER A 13 45.10 13.19 28.83
C SER A 13 43.72 13.43 28.21
N TYR A 14 43.65 14.06 27.03
CA TYR A 14 42.41 14.24 26.27
C TYR A 14 41.99 12.97 25.51
N MET A 15 42.82 11.93 25.47
CA MET A 15 42.47 10.68 24.80
C MET A 15 41.46 9.89 25.63
N PRO A 16 40.39 9.32 25.03
CA PRO A 16 39.48 8.44 25.76
C PRO A 16 40.21 7.15 26.18
N ALA A 17 39.89 6.65 27.37
CA ALA A 17 40.44 5.40 27.92
C ALA A 17 39.38 4.31 28.04
N ARG A 18 38.13 4.69 28.29
CA ARG A 18 37.00 3.74 28.36
C ARG A 18 35.76 4.35 27.72
N VAL A 19 35.20 3.62 26.77
CA VAL A 19 34.00 4.02 26.01
C VAL A 19 32.94 2.93 26.15
N VAL A 20 31.69 3.33 26.33
CA VAL A 20 30.54 2.42 26.31
C VAL A 20 29.61 2.86 25.20
N VAL A 21 29.26 1.92 24.33
CA VAL A 21 28.35 2.13 23.21
C VAL A 21 26.99 1.56 23.59
N LEU A 22 25.95 2.37 23.46
CA LEU A 22 24.57 1.99 23.75
C LEU A 22 23.68 2.10 22.51
N GLY A 23 22.64 1.29 22.47
CA GLY A 23 21.61 1.25 21.44
C GLY A 23 20.23 1.54 22.02
N GLY A 24 19.43 2.29 21.26
CA GLY A 24 18.06 2.61 21.62
C GLY A 24 17.17 2.83 20.40
N ASP A 25 15.85 2.70 20.61
CA ASP A 25 14.85 2.90 19.57
C ASP A 25 14.41 4.37 19.45
N SER A 26 14.60 5.16 20.51
CA SER A 26 14.29 6.59 20.59
C SER A 26 15.29 7.29 21.53
N PRO A 27 15.48 8.63 21.42
CA PRO A 27 16.49 9.33 22.23
C PRO A 27 16.19 9.27 23.73
N ALA A 28 14.92 9.09 24.10
CA ALA A 28 14.48 8.90 25.49
C ALA A 28 14.70 7.47 26.02
N ASN A 29 14.93 6.48 25.14
CA ASN A 29 15.04 5.07 25.51
C ASN A 29 16.31 4.42 24.95
N ILE A 30 17.47 4.88 25.43
CA ILE A 30 18.80 4.36 25.08
C ILE A 30 19.39 3.62 26.28
N ASN A 31 18.91 2.39 26.50
CA ASN A 31 19.24 1.61 27.69
C ASN A 31 20.04 0.33 27.40
N THR A 32 20.15 -0.09 26.14
CA THR A 32 20.82 -1.35 25.80
C THR A 32 22.31 -1.11 25.61
N VAL A 33 23.16 -1.70 26.45
CA VAL A 33 24.62 -1.67 26.24
C VAL A 33 24.97 -2.61 25.09
N LEU A 34 25.57 -2.07 24.03
CA LEU A 34 25.98 -2.83 22.85
C LEU A 34 27.43 -3.30 22.97
N ASN A 35 28.31 -2.44 23.47
CA ASN A 35 29.71 -2.76 23.66
C ASN A 35 30.35 -1.87 24.74
N ALA A 36 31.41 -2.35 25.38
CA ALA A 36 32.25 -1.57 26.28
C ALA A 36 33.71 -1.78 25.89
N VAL A 37 34.37 -0.72 25.46
CA VAL A 37 35.70 -0.76 24.83
C VAL A 37 36.72 -0.04 25.72
N SER A 38 37.86 -0.70 25.92
CA SER A 38 39.03 -0.11 26.57
C SER A 38 40.00 0.34 25.50
N ILE A 39 40.51 1.56 25.63
CA ILE A 39 41.38 2.21 24.63
C ILE A 39 42.77 2.36 25.25
N LEU A 40 43.79 1.89 24.54
CA LEU A 40 45.18 2.00 24.95
C LEU A 40 45.77 3.34 24.48
N PRO A 41 46.77 3.89 25.21
CA PRO A 41 47.42 5.15 24.81
C PRO A 41 48.13 5.09 23.45
N SER A 42 48.46 3.89 22.97
CA SER A 42 49.08 3.65 21.66
C SER A 42 48.09 3.49 20.52
N ASP A 43 46.78 3.41 20.81
CA ASP A 43 45.77 3.17 19.79
C ASP A 43 45.61 4.41 18.91
N SER A 44 45.35 4.17 17.63
CA SER A 44 45.01 5.21 16.64
C SER A 44 43.61 5.02 16.05
N ARG A 45 43.12 3.78 16.03
CA ARG A 45 41.81 3.40 15.52
C ARG A 45 41.24 2.27 16.36
N VAL A 46 40.05 2.48 16.92
CA VAL A 46 39.41 1.56 17.85
C VAL A 46 38.06 1.13 17.32
N ILE A 47 37.83 -0.18 17.25
CA ILE A 47 36.54 -0.74 16.82
C ILE A 47 35.51 -0.58 17.95
N LEU A 48 34.43 0.13 17.68
CA LEU A 48 33.33 0.35 18.63
C LEU A 48 32.25 -0.72 18.49
N LEU A 49 31.85 -1.04 17.27
CA LEU A 49 30.84 -2.05 16.96
C LEU A 49 31.28 -2.85 15.74
N GLU A 50 31.08 -4.15 15.78
CA GLU A 50 31.38 -5.03 14.67
C GLU A 50 30.28 -6.08 14.50
N ASN A 51 29.90 -6.36 13.25
CA ASN A 51 29.01 -7.46 12.86
C ASN A 51 27.68 -7.52 13.64
N MET A 52 27.12 -6.34 13.91
CA MET A 52 25.82 -6.19 14.56
C MET A 52 24.71 -6.91 13.77
N THR A 53 23.94 -7.74 14.46
CA THR A 53 22.83 -8.53 13.88
C THR A 53 21.47 -7.87 14.05
N ARG A 54 21.36 -6.93 15.00
CA ARG A 54 20.14 -6.14 15.26
C ARG A 54 20.34 -4.70 14.78
N PHE A 55 19.29 -4.14 14.18
CA PHE A 55 19.23 -2.72 13.85
C PHE A 55 18.99 -1.88 15.10
N TRP A 56 19.78 -0.81 15.25
CA TRP A 56 19.67 0.18 16.31
C TRP A 56 19.51 1.57 15.71
N PRO A 57 18.32 2.18 15.82
CA PRO A 57 18.05 3.50 15.26
C PRO A 57 18.97 4.59 15.78
N ILE A 58 19.31 4.51 17.06
CA ILE A 58 20.16 5.48 17.74
C ILE A 58 21.28 4.72 18.42
N ILE A 59 22.50 5.12 18.12
CA ILE A 59 23.72 4.63 18.75
C ILE A 59 24.31 5.79 19.55
N GLN A 60 24.46 5.59 20.86
CA GLN A 60 25.06 6.58 21.74
C GLN A 60 26.43 6.10 22.20
N ILE A 61 27.46 6.90 21.89
CA ILE A 61 28.82 6.67 22.37
C ILE A 61 29.00 7.49 23.65
N ARG A 62 29.24 6.81 24.77
CA ARG A 62 29.52 7.45 26.07
C ARG A 62 30.98 7.23 26.45
N VAL A 63 31.77 8.30 26.43
CA VAL A 63 33.10 8.28 27.03
C VAL A 63 32.93 8.27 28.55
N LYS A 64 33.46 7.24 29.20
CA LYS A 64 33.34 7.04 30.65
C LYS A 64 34.58 7.47 31.41
N ARG A 65 35.73 7.47 30.75
CA ARG A 65 37.03 7.82 31.34
C ARG A 65 37.99 8.26 30.24
N CYS A 66 38.80 9.27 30.52
CA CYS A 66 39.95 9.68 29.71
C CYS A 66 41.26 9.16 30.29
N GLN A 67 42.33 9.18 29.51
CA GLN A 67 43.66 8.84 29.97
C GLN A 67 44.11 9.79 31.08
N GLN A 68 44.94 9.28 32.00
CA GLN A 68 45.56 10.07 33.07
C GLN A 68 44.58 10.90 33.92
N GLY A 69 43.29 10.52 33.97
CA GLY A 69 42.27 11.25 34.72
C GLY A 69 41.84 12.57 34.06
N GLY A 70 42.07 12.74 32.76
CA GLY A 70 41.62 13.92 32.01
C GLY A 70 40.12 14.16 32.15
N ILE A 71 39.74 15.43 32.22
CA ILE A 71 38.35 15.89 32.37
C ILE A 71 37.67 16.15 31.02
N ASP A 72 38.46 16.32 29.97
CA ASP A 72 38.00 16.56 28.60
C ASP A 72 38.40 15.39 27.69
N THR A 73 37.69 15.23 26.57
CA THR A 73 37.99 14.20 25.57
C THR A 73 38.10 14.79 24.17
N ARG A 74 39.12 14.38 23.40
CA ARG A 74 39.21 14.62 21.96
C ARG A 74 39.03 13.30 21.20
N VAL A 75 38.04 13.30 20.31
CA VAL A 75 37.81 12.23 19.33
C VAL A 75 38.14 12.79 17.96
N ARG A 76 39.09 12.16 17.25
CA ARG A 76 39.57 12.68 15.96
C ARG A 76 38.59 12.41 14.82
N GLY A 77 37.80 11.36 14.93
CA GLY A 77 36.80 11.02 13.93
C GLY A 77 36.03 9.76 14.27
N ILE A 78 34.98 9.51 13.50
CA ILE A 78 34.19 8.29 13.53
C ILE A 78 34.11 7.78 12.10
N GLU A 79 34.50 6.53 11.88
CA GLU A 79 34.41 5.87 10.59
C GLU A 79 33.38 4.76 10.63
N VAL A 80 32.53 4.70 9.60
CA VAL A 80 31.51 3.65 9.45
C VAL A 80 31.76 2.90 8.15
N LEU A 81 32.13 1.63 8.28
CA LEU A 81 32.32 0.73 7.14
C LEU A 81 31.01 0.00 6.86
N GLY A 82 30.20 0.64 6.01
CA GLY A 82 28.96 0.11 5.47
C GLY A 82 29.15 -0.68 4.17
N PRO A 83 28.06 -1.21 3.58
CA PRO A 83 28.11 -1.73 2.22
C PRO A 83 28.41 -0.55 1.29
N LYS A 84 29.36 -0.72 0.35
CA LYS A 84 29.60 0.34 -0.63
C LYS A 84 28.29 0.64 -1.39
N PRO A 85 27.95 1.91 -1.65
CA PRO A 85 26.77 2.29 -2.42
C PRO A 85 26.67 1.60 -3.78
N THR A 86 27.81 1.23 -4.37
CA THR A 86 27.89 0.45 -5.62
C THR A 86 27.23 -0.93 -5.56
N PHE A 87 27.03 -1.51 -4.38
CA PHE A 87 26.31 -2.79 -4.23
C PHE A 87 24.79 -2.62 -4.15
N TRP A 88 24.28 -1.39 -4.12
CA TRP A 88 22.86 -1.12 -4.00
C TRP A 88 21.99 -1.77 -5.08
N PRO A 89 22.36 -1.78 -6.37
CA PRO A 89 21.55 -2.45 -7.39
C PRO A 89 21.36 -3.95 -7.13
N ILE A 90 22.42 -4.63 -6.69
CA ILE A 90 22.36 -6.06 -6.34
C ILE A 90 21.51 -6.27 -5.09
N PHE A 91 21.66 -5.41 -4.07
CA PHE A 91 20.85 -5.48 -2.86
C PHE A 91 19.37 -5.22 -3.14
N LYS A 92 19.06 -4.21 -3.98
CA LYS A 92 17.72 -3.87 -4.45
C LYS A 92 17.07 -5.07 -5.13
N GLU A 93 17.77 -5.75 -6.04
CA GLU A 93 17.25 -6.94 -6.70
C GLU A 93 16.95 -8.08 -5.71
N GLN A 94 17.87 -8.36 -4.79
CA GLN A 94 17.68 -9.43 -3.80
C GLN A 94 16.57 -9.10 -2.79
N LEU A 95 16.46 -7.84 -2.37
CA LEU A 95 15.39 -7.33 -1.52
C LEU A 95 14.05 -7.53 -2.22
N CYS A 96 13.90 -7.01 -3.45
CA CYS A 96 12.67 -7.17 -4.22
C CYS A 96 12.33 -8.64 -4.44
N ARG A 97 13.30 -9.50 -4.80
CA ARG A 97 13.05 -10.93 -4.99
C ARG A 97 12.55 -11.62 -3.73
N ARG A 98 13.14 -11.33 -2.57
CA ARG A 98 12.70 -11.90 -1.28
C ARG A 98 11.32 -11.38 -0.88
N THR A 99 11.11 -10.07 -0.99
CA THR A 99 9.81 -9.44 -0.72
C THR A 99 8.73 -10.00 -1.63
N PHE A 100 9.03 -10.21 -2.92
CA PHE A 100 8.12 -10.82 -3.89
C PHE A 100 7.67 -12.21 -3.42
N LEU A 101 8.61 -13.12 -3.14
CA LEU A 101 8.30 -14.49 -2.71
C LEU A 101 7.45 -14.51 -1.42
N PHE A 102 7.83 -13.69 -0.43
CA PHE A 102 7.08 -13.57 0.82
C PHE A 102 5.66 -13.03 0.59
N CYS A 103 5.54 -11.98 -0.23
CA CYS A 103 4.26 -11.36 -0.54
C CYS A 103 3.34 -12.28 -1.33
N THR A 104 3.87 -13.04 -2.30
CA THR A 104 3.08 -14.01 -3.07
C THR A 104 2.54 -15.12 -2.19
N ALA A 105 3.38 -15.69 -1.30
CA ALA A 105 2.92 -16.71 -0.36
C ALA A 105 1.81 -16.18 0.56
N ARG A 106 1.97 -14.95 1.06
CA ARG A 106 0.98 -14.27 1.88
C ARG A 106 -0.31 -13.97 1.10
N ALA A 107 -0.20 -13.49 -0.14
CA ALA A 107 -1.34 -13.23 -1.01
C ALA A 107 -2.15 -14.50 -1.22
N HIS A 108 -1.49 -15.62 -1.52
CA HIS A 108 -2.14 -16.91 -1.72
C HIS A 108 -2.91 -17.37 -0.46
N ALA A 109 -2.27 -17.32 0.71
CA ALA A 109 -2.94 -17.68 1.97
C ALA A 109 -4.17 -16.80 2.25
N TRP A 110 -4.02 -15.49 2.06
CA TRP A 110 -5.10 -14.51 2.23
C TRP A 110 -6.26 -14.71 1.23
N CYS A 111 -5.96 -15.00 -0.04
CA CYS A 111 -6.97 -15.35 -1.03
C CYS A 111 -7.73 -16.62 -0.64
N GLN A 112 -7.03 -17.66 -0.18
CA GLN A 112 -7.66 -18.90 0.27
C GLN A 112 -8.58 -18.68 1.47
N GLU A 113 -8.17 -17.86 2.45
CA GLU A 113 -9.02 -17.49 3.59
C GLU A 113 -10.33 -16.81 3.14
N ILE A 114 -10.28 -15.93 2.14
CA ILE A 114 -11.47 -15.25 1.59
C ILE A 114 -12.36 -16.21 0.81
N CYS A 115 -11.76 -17.11 0.03
CA CYS A 115 -12.51 -18.11 -0.73
C CYS A 115 -13.27 -19.07 0.20
N GLN A 116 -12.72 -19.39 1.37
CA GLN A 116 -13.37 -20.22 2.37
C GLN A 116 -14.47 -19.45 3.14
N ASP A 117 -14.21 -18.20 3.49
CA ASP A 117 -15.12 -17.37 4.27
C ASP A 117 -15.10 -15.91 3.77
N ARG A 118 -16.13 -15.56 2.98
CA ARG A 118 -16.29 -14.21 2.41
C ARG A 118 -16.40 -13.12 3.49
N GLY A 119 -16.84 -13.47 4.70
CA GLY A 119 -16.93 -12.54 5.83
C GLY A 119 -15.58 -12.03 6.33
N ARG A 120 -14.49 -12.77 6.07
CA ARG A 120 -13.12 -12.39 6.45
C ARG A 120 -12.54 -11.28 5.59
N LEU A 121 -13.18 -10.94 4.47
CA LEU A 121 -12.75 -9.89 3.56
C LEU A 121 -12.45 -8.59 4.33
N LEU A 122 -13.37 -8.13 5.16
CA LEU A 122 -13.20 -6.91 5.97
C LEU A 122 -11.99 -6.97 6.93
N GLN A 123 -11.72 -8.13 7.54
CA GLN A 123 -10.58 -8.29 8.45
C GLN A 123 -9.25 -8.30 7.68
N LEU A 124 -9.25 -8.92 6.50
CA LEU A 124 -8.09 -8.96 5.61
C LEU A 124 -7.67 -7.58 5.14
N PHE A 125 -8.62 -6.69 4.86
CA PHE A 125 -8.30 -5.31 4.51
C PHE A 125 -7.61 -4.55 5.64
N GLY A 126 -8.00 -4.78 6.89
CA GLY A 126 -7.29 -4.24 8.05
C GLY A 126 -5.83 -4.72 8.11
N ARG A 127 -5.61 -6.01 7.82
CA ARG A 127 -4.25 -6.61 7.72
C ARG A 127 -3.46 -6.03 6.55
N LEU A 128 -4.07 -5.88 5.38
CA LEU A 128 -3.45 -5.30 4.17
C LEU A 128 -3.00 -3.86 4.43
N ASN A 129 -3.86 -3.01 4.99
CA ASN A 129 -3.53 -1.62 5.29
C ASN A 129 -2.36 -1.52 6.28
N ARG A 130 -2.36 -2.34 7.34
CA ARG A 130 -1.24 -2.39 8.29
C ARG A 130 0.06 -2.82 7.61
N ALA A 131 -0.01 -3.80 6.73
CA ALA A 131 1.14 -4.31 6.02
C ALA A 131 1.69 -3.26 5.01
N LEU A 132 0.83 -2.56 4.27
CA LEU A 132 1.24 -1.46 3.40
C LEU A 132 1.93 -0.33 4.16
N ARG A 133 1.38 0.08 5.32
CA ARG A 133 2.00 1.09 6.19
C ARG A 133 3.34 0.64 6.74
N HIS A 134 3.48 -0.64 7.07
CA HIS A 134 4.74 -1.19 7.53
C HIS A 134 5.81 -1.13 6.43
N GLU A 135 5.46 -1.51 5.20
CA GLU A 135 6.38 -1.40 4.07
C GLU A 135 6.74 0.05 3.73
N GLN A 136 5.78 0.97 3.80
CA GLN A 136 6.07 2.39 3.59
C GLN A 136 7.04 2.92 4.65
N ALA A 137 6.77 2.63 5.93
CA ALA A 137 7.66 3.02 7.02
C ALA A 137 9.05 2.37 6.91
N PHE A 138 9.12 1.15 6.36
CA PHE A 138 10.39 0.51 6.04
C PHE A 138 11.12 1.24 4.90
N ALA A 139 10.40 1.58 3.83
CA ALA A 139 10.96 2.31 2.70
C ALA A 139 11.55 3.65 3.12
N ASP A 140 10.77 4.46 3.85
CA ASP A 140 11.16 5.80 4.30
C ASP A 140 12.37 5.79 5.24
N ARG A 141 12.57 4.69 5.98
CA ARG A 141 13.60 4.59 7.02
C ARG A 141 14.89 3.93 6.55
N PHE A 142 14.80 2.96 5.65
CA PHE A 142 15.90 2.06 5.33
C PHE A 142 16.39 2.12 3.89
N LEU A 143 15.60 2.68 2.97
CA LEU A 143 16.00 2.79 1.58
C LEU A 143 16.75 4.12 1.36
N PRO A 144 17.78 4.12 0.50
CA PRO A 144 18.65 5.27 0.30
C PRO A 144 18.04 6.35 -0.61
N ASP A 145 17.05 5.99 -1.44
CA ASP A 145 16.45 6.86 -2.45
C ASP A 145 15.01 6.46 -2.77
N ASP A 146 14.28 7.40 -3.39
CA ASP A 146 12.89 7.21 -3.80
C ASP A 146 12.75 6.15 -4.90
N GLU A 147 13.77 5.97 -5.76
CA GLU A 147 13.74 4.97 -6.83
C GLU A 147 13.67 3.54 -6.25
N ALA A 148 14.39 3.29 -5.15
CA ALA A 148 14.34 2.04 -4.44
C ALA A 148 13.01 1.87 -3.68
N ALA A 149 12.50 2.93 -3.05
CA ALA A 149 11.19 2.91 -2.41
C ALA A 149 10.08 2.58 -3.41
N GLN A 150 10.08 3.23 -4.57
CA GLN A 150 9.16 2.92 -5.65
C GLN A 150 9.34 1.49 -6.18
N ALA A 151 10.57 0.98 -6.32
CA ALA A 151 10.80 -0.39 -6.78
C ALA A 151 10.27 -1.45 -5.80
N LEU A 152 10.47 -1.23 -4.50
CA LEU A 152 9.89 -2.08 -3.46
C LEU A 152 8.36 -1.97 -3.47
N GLY A 153 7.82 -0.76 -3.56
CA GLY A 153 6.39 -0.49 -3.66
C GLY A 153 5.73 -1.20 -4.85
N ARG A 154 6.35 -1.14 -6.04
CA ARG A 154 5.92 -1.87 -7.25
C ARG A 154 5.94 -3.38 -7.03
N THR A 155 7.01 -3.89 -6.43
CA THR A 155 7.14 -5.33 -6.14
C THR A 155 6.04 -5.80 -5.19
N TYR A 156 5.77 -5.03 -4.14
CA TYR A 156 4.73 -5.33 -3.17
C TYR A 156 3.34 -5.28 -3.81
N TRP A 157 3.10 -4.28 -4.66
CA TRP A 157 1.88 -4.14 -5.42
C TRP A 157 1.63 -5.33 -6.35
N GLU A 158 2.63 -5.73 -7.12
CA GLU A 158 2.54 -6.84 -8.06
C GLU A 158 2.42 -8.20 -7.37
N ALA A 159 3.11 -8.41 -6.26
CA ALA A 159 3.14 -9.69 -5.56
C ALA A 159 1.98 -9.90 -4.57
N LEU A 160 1.49 -8.83 -3.95
CA LEU A 160 0.44 -8.89 -2.94
C LEU A 160 -0.89 -8.31 -3.42
N VAL A 161 -0.89 -7.04 -3.82
CA VAL A 161 -2.16 -6.32 -4.03
C VAL A 161 -2.87 -6.78 -5.30
N ASN A 162 -2.14 -6.91 -6.41
CA ASN A 162 -2.72 -7.36 -7.68
C ASN A 162 -3.41 -8.74 -7.56
N PRO A 163 -2.77 -9.80 -7.02
CA PRO A 163 -3.42 -11.10 -6.85
C PRO A 163 -4.63 -11.05 -5.92
N LEU A 164 -4.57 -10.25 -4.84
CA LEU A 164 -5.70 -10.08 -3.93
C LEU A 164 -6.88 -9.41 -4.63
N VAL A 165 -6.65 -8.30 -5.33
CA VAL A 165 -7.69 -7.58 -6.07
C VAL A 165 -8.31 -8.49 -7.15
N GLN A 166 -7.49 -9.26 -7.86
CA GLN A 166 -7.97 -10.24 -8.82
C GLN A 166 -8.84 -11.31 -8.15
N SER A 167 -8.40 -11.89 -7.03
CA SER A 167 -9.14 -12.93 -6.32
C SER A 167 -10.48 -12.45 -5.74
N ILE A 168 -10.57 -11.21 -5.25
CA ILE A 168 -11.81 -10.69 -4.66
C ILE A 168 -12.80 -10.19 -5.72
N THR A 169 -12.32 -9.90 -6.93
CA THR A 169 -13.14 -9.42 -8.06
C THR A 169 -13.52 -10.54 -9.02
N SER A 170 -12.78 -11.64 -9.06
CA SER A 170 -13.12 -12.83 -9.85
C SER A 170 -14.35 -13.55 -9.27
N PRO A 171 -15.34 -13.90 -10.09
CA PRO A 171 -16.48 -14.70 -9.64
C PRO A 171 -16.02 -16.10 -9.26
N ASP A 172 -16.64 -16.66 -8.21
CA ASP A 172 -16.42 -18.03 -7.79
C ASP A 172 -17.36 -19.00 -8.55
N PRO A 173 -17.41 -20.30 -8.22
CA PRO A 173 -18.34 -21.24 -8.87
C PRO A 173 -19.82 -20.86 -8.75
N SER A 174 -20.20 -20.01 -7.78
CA SER A 174 -21.55 -19.46 -7.65
C SER A 174 -21.82 -18.25 -8.55
N GLY A 175 -20.81 -17.80 -9.30
CA GLY A 175 -20.88 -16.64 -10.19
C GLY A 175 -20.75 -15.29 -9.48
N ILE A 176 -20.57 -15.27 -8.16
CA ILE A 176 -20.52 -14.04 -7.35
C ILE A 176 -19.13 -13.92 -6.73
N SER A 177 -18.43 -12.81 -7.01
CA SER A 177 -17.14 -12.55 -6.40
C SER A 177 -17.28 -12.17 -4.91
N PRO A 178 -16.24 -12.38 -4.07
CA PRO A 178 -16.28 -11.97 -2.67
C PRO A 178 -16.61 -10.49 -2.47
N LEU A 179 -16.08 -9.62 -3.34
CA LEU A 179 -16.38 -8.20 -3.32
C LEU A 179 -17.83 -7.91 -3.74
N ALA A 180 -18.34 -8.58 -4.78
CA ALA A 180 -19.73 -8.43 -5.20
C ALA A 180 -20.69 -8.84 -4.08
N TRP A 181 -20.40 -9.95 -3.39
CA TRP A 181 -21.18 -10.41 -2.24
C TRP A 181 -21.21 -9.36 -1.12
N LEU A 182 -20.06 -8.76 -0.78
CA LEU A 182 -19.99 -7.73 0.26
C LEU A 182 -20.78 -6.47 -0.12
N LEU A 183 -20.67 -6.04 -1.38
CA LEU A 183 -21.37 -4.86 -1.90
C LEU A 183 -22.89 -5.07 -1.96
N SER A 184 -23.34 -6.27 -2.33
CA SER A 184 -24.76 -6.63 -2.25
C SER A 184 -25.26 -6.59 -0.80
N LYS A 185 -24.48 -7.12 0.16
CA LYS A 185 -24.80 -7.04 1.59
C LYS A 185 -24.85 -5.61 2.12
N TYR A 186 -23.98 -4.73 1.62
CA TYR A 186 -24.03 -3.30 1.93
C TYR A 186 -25.36 -2.68 1.47
N LEU A 187 -25.78 -2.93 0.22
CA LEU A 187 -27.03 -2.39 -0.31
C LEU A 187 -28.26 -2.92 0.47
N GLU A 188 -28.29 -4.21 0.80
CA GLU A 188 -29.34 -4.79 1.65
C GLU A 188 -29.41 -4.11 3.03
N SER A 189 -28.27 -3.71 3.60
CA SER A 189 -28.22 -3.02 4.90
C SER A 189 -28.70 -1.56 4.85
N VAL A 190 -28.62 -0.92 3.69
CA VAL A 190 -29.12 0.45 3.45
C VAL A 190 -30.63 0.46 3.26
N GLU A 191 -31.20 -0.62 2.71
CA GLU A 191 -32.64 -0.75 2.42
C GLU A 191 -33.50 -1.12 3.64
N LEU A 192 -32.92 -1.61 4.74
CA LEU A 192 -33.65 -2.09 5.94
C LEU A 192 -33.43 -1.16 7.17
N PRO A 193 -34.32 -0.19 7.45
CA PRO A 193 -34.10 0.77 8.54
C PRO A 193 -34.48 0.28 9.94
N ARG A 194 -34.99 -0.95 10.12
CA ARG A 194 -35.89 -1.26 11.25
C ARG A 194 -35.40 -2.08 12.45
N CYS A 195 -34.13 -2.52 12.60
CA CYS A 195 -33.81 -3.27 13.85
C CYS A 195 -32.37 -3.35 14.40
N ALA A 196 -31.33 -2.78 13.79
CA ALA A 196 -29.95 -2.93 14.33
C ALA A 196 -29.02 -1.75 13.99
N THR A 197 -29.24 -0.59 14.62
CA THR A 197 -28.65 0.69 14.19
C THR A 197 -27.13 0.78 14.39
N SER A 198 -26.55 0.17 15.42
CA SER A 198 -25.11 0.31 15.73
C SER A 198 -24.21 -0.65 14.92
N CYS A 199 -24.59 -1.93 14.81
CA CYS A 199 -23.80 -2.93 14.07
C CYS A 199 -23.76 -2.64 12.57
N ASN A 200 -24.88 -2.17 11.99
CA ASN A 200 -24.95 -1.81 10.57
C ASN A 200 -24.07 -0.58 10.27
N ALA A 201 -24.03 0.42 11.16
CA ALA A 201 -23.18 1.60 10.98
C ALA A 201 -21.68 1.24 10.98
N VAL A 202 -21.25 0.36 11.89
CA VAL A 202 -19.85 -0.11 11.94
C VAL A 202 -19.49 -0.92 10.69
N PHE A 203 -20.39 -1.80 10.24
CA PHE A 203 -20.22 -2.56 9.01
C PHE A 203 -20.09 -1.63 7.79
N SER A 204 -21.03 -0.72 7.59
CA SER A 204 -21.04 0.24 6.48
C SER A 204 -19.80 1.13 6.46
N SER A 205 -19.33 1.55 7.64
CA SER A 205 -18.08 2.30 7.76
C SER A 205 -16.87 1.48 7.30
N ARG A 206 -16.79 0.20 7.70
CA ARG A 206 -15.70 -0.69 7.27
C ARG A 206 -15.73 -0.98 5.78
N VAL A 207 -16.91 -1.16 5.19
CA VAL A 207 -17.05 -1.35 3.73
C VAL A 207 -16.60 -0.09 2.98
N ARG A 208 -16.98 1.11 3.44
CA ARG A 208 -16.49 2.36 2.84
C ARG A 208 -14.98 2.52 2.93
N CYS A 209 -14.38 2.27 4.10
CA CYS A 209 -12.92 2.34 4.24
C CYS A 209 -12.20 1.35 3.32
N LEU A 210 -12.76 0.16 3.13
CA LEU A 210 -12.25 -0.87 2.24
C LEU A 210 -12.29 -0.42 0.78
N THR A 211 -13.44 0.06 0.30
CA THR A 211 -13.61 0.47 -1.10
C THR A 211 -12.76 1.70 -1.41
N GLN A 212 -12.69 2.65 -0.49
CA GLN A 212 -11.81 3.82 -0.62
C GLN A 212 -10.35 3.41 -0.67
N LEU A 213 -9.89 2.49 0.19
CA LEU A 213 -8.53 2.00 0.15
C LEU A 213 -8.23 1.31 -1.19
N LEU A 214 -9.07 0.37 -1.63
CA LEU A 214 -8.91 -0.33 -2.90
C LEU A 214 -8.79 0.59 -4.13
N VAL A 215 -9.49 1.73 -4.08
CA VAL A 215 -9.54 2.69 -5.17
C VAL A 215 -8.36 3.69 -5.12
N HIS A 216 -7.75 3.91 -3.95
CA HIS A 216 -6.72 4.94 -3.73
C HIS A 216 -5.33 4.39 -3.37
N VAL A 217 -5.14 3.08 -3.19
CA VAL A 217 -3.77 2.56 -3.09
C VAL A 217 -3.18 2.58 -4.50
N ASP A 218 -2.53 3.67 -4.89
CA ASP A 218 -1.67 3.70 -6.08
C ASP A 218 -0.31 4.27 -5.67
N PRO A 219 0.78 3.48 -5.72
CA PRO A 219 2.12 3.97 -5.45
C PRO A 219 2.75 4.77 -6.60
N SER A 220 2.03 5.04 -7.71
CA SER A 220 2.62 5.60 -8.94
C SER A 220 2.11 6.99 -9.38
N GLY A 221 1.42 7.72 -8.51
CA GLY A 221 0.67 8.93 -8.88
C GLY A 221 1.38 10.29 -8.79
N ALA A 222 2.56 10.41 -8.18
CA ALA A 222 3.11 11.75 -7.86
C ALA A 222 3.93 12.42 -8.97
N GLU A 223 4.46 11.69 -9.97
CA GLU A 223 5.49 12.26 -10.87
C GLU A 223 5.01 12.60 -12.30
N LEU A 224 3.73 12.46 -12.63
CA LEU A 224 3.26 12.72 -14.02
C LEU A 224 2.61 14.11 -14.23
N GLU A 225 2.29 14.85 -13.18
CA GLU A 225 1.60 16.15 -13.29
C GLU A 225 2.56 17.36 -13.32
N GLU A 226 3.77 17.28 -12.76
CA GLU A 226 4.73 18.40 -12.80
C GLU A 226 5.46 18.57 -14.14
N ALA A 227 5.35 17.61 -15.06
CA ALA A 227 5.95 17.69 -16.40
C ALA A 227 5.08 18.42 -17.43
N ARG A 228 3.93 18.99 -17.03
CA ARG A 228 3.03 19.76 -17.93
C ARG A 228 2.86 21.21 -17.48
N ALA A 229 3.95 21.98 -17.47
CA ALA A 229 3.90 23.43 -17.61
C ALA A 229 4.58 23.84 -18.94
N PRO A 230 3.97 24.68 -19.79
CA PRO A 230 4.47 24.94 -21.13
C PRO A 230 5.49 26.10 -21.14
N GLY A 231 6.73 25.80 -21.52
CA GLY A 231 7.75 26.80 -21.88
C GLY A 231 8.06 26.74 -23.37
N ARG A 232 7.74 27.82 -24.09
CA ARG A 232 8.06 28.03 -25.51
C ARG A 232 9.58 28.12 -25.74
N ALA A 233 10.11 27.41 -26.74
CA ALA A 233 11.08 27.92 -27.72
C ALA A 233 11.31 26.87 -28.83
N GLY A 234 11.19 27.31 -30.09
CA GLY A 234 11.25 26.46 -31.28
C GLY A 234 12.65 26.00 -31.70
N GLY A 235 12.68 24.99 -32.58
CA GLY A 235 13.87 24.53 -33.29
C GLY A 235 13.59 23.24 -34.06
N LYS A 236 13.75 23.29 -35.38
CA LYS A 236 13.43 22.29 -36.40
C LYS A 236 14.24 20.97 -36.33
N ASP A 237 13.64 19.97 -36.97
CA ASP A 237 14.21 18.84 -37.74
C ASP A 237 14.45 17.46 -37.08
N GLY A 238 13.88 16.44 -37.75
CA GLY A 238 14.59 15.18 -38.00
C GLY A 238 14.22 13.92 -37.19
N LYS A 239 13.09 13.30 -37.52
CA LYS A 239 12.98 11.86 -37.88
C LYS A 239 13.68 10.81 -36.98
N ASN A 240 12.96 10.25 -36.01
CA ASN A 240 12.57 8.83 -36.02
C ASN A 240 11.62 8.51 -34.85
N LYS A 241 10.50 7.86 -35.19
CA LYS A 241 9.51 7.29 -34.27
C LYS A 241 10.07 5.98 -33.70
N GLU A 242 10.30 5.95 -32.40
CA GLU A 242 10.04 4.76 -31.59
C GLU A 242 9.29 5.20 -30.34
N VAL A 243 7.99 4.92 -30.31
CA VAL A 243 7.15 5.09 -29.13
C VAL A 243 7.54 3.98 -28.14
N PRO A 244 7.90 4.28 -26.88
CA PRO A 244 8.31 3.23 -25.95
C PRO A 244 7.08 2.40 -25.56
N ALA A 245 7.01 1.17 -26.07
CA ALA A 245 5.99 0.17 -25.75
C ALA A 245 5.92 -0.18 -24.24
N GLY A 246 6.89 0.28 -23.44
CA GLY A 246 6.92 0.14 -21.98
C GLY A 246 5.83 0.95 -21.26
N ALA A 247 5.50 2.16 -21.72
CA ALA A 247 4.50 3.00 -21.06
C ALA A 247 3.07 2.45 -21.22
N ALA A 248 2.77 1.85 -22.37
CA ALA A 248 1.48 1.22 -22.64
C ALA A 248 1.27 -0.07 -21.82
N LYS A 249 2.31 -0.88 -21.60
CA LYS A 249 2.21 -2.07 -20.73
C LYS A 249 2.02 -1.73 -19.25
N VAL A 250 2.61 -0.63 -18.78
CA VAL A 250 2.41 -0.13 -17.41
C VAL A 250 1.01 0.49 -17.26
N ALA A 251 0.53 1.24 -18.24
CA ALA A 251 -0.85 1.77 -18.26
C ALA A 251 -1.92 0.65 -18.34
N ALA A 252 -1.66 -0.42 -19.08
CA ALA A 252 -2.54 -1.59 -19.13
C ALA A 252 -2.62 -2.34 -17.79
N LYS A 253 -1.51 -2.41 -17.02
CA LYS A 253 -1.51 -2.92 -15.65
C LYS A 253 -2.23 -1.98 -14.67
N LYS A 254 -2.07 -0.65 -14.81
CA LYS A 254 -2.78 0.39 -14.02
C LYS A 254 -4.31 0.26 -14.09
N GLN A 255 -4.82 -0.19 -15.23
CA GLN A 255 -6.26 -0.37 -15.44
C GLN A 255 -6.78 -1.68 -14.86
N SER A 256 -5.96 -2.72 -14.67
CA SER A 256 -6.46 -4.08 -14.36
C SER A 256 -7.21 -4.18 -13.02
N GLY A 257 -6.68 -3.59 -11.95
CA GLY A 257 -7.28 -3.65 -10.62
C GLY A 257 -8.56 -2.81 -10.50
N LEU A 258 -8.47 -1.53 -10.86
CA LEU A 258 -9.62 -0.60 -10.87
C LEU A 258 -10.73 -1.08 -11.83
N TRP A 259 -10.36 -1.64 -12.98
CA TRP A 259 -11.30 -2.25 -13.92
C TRP A 259 -12.00 -3.48 -13.35
N GLY A 260 -11.28 -4.33 -12.61
CA GLY A 260 -11.88 -5.47 -11.91
C GLY A 260 -12.92 -5.02 -10.88
N ILE A 261 -12.61 -3.98 -10.11
CA ILE A 261 -13.50 -3.42 -9.08
C ILE A 261 -14.71 -2.73 -9.72
N SER A 262 -14.52 -1.93 -10.79
CA SER A 262 -15.63 -1.26 -11.48
C SER A 262 -16.54 -2.25 -12.22
N ARG A 263 -15.97 -3.30 -12.82
CA ARG A 263 -16.73 -4.41 -13.41
C ARG A 263 -17.54 -5.17 -12.36
N CYS A 264 -16.96 -5.37 -11.18
CA CYS A 264 -17.64 -5.97 -10.03
C CYS A 264 -18.84 -5.11 -9.60
N TRP A 265 -18.65 -3.79 -9.48
CA TRP A 265 -19.74 -2.86 -9.15
C TRP A 265 -20.86 -2.88 -10.20
N ARG A 266 -20.51 -2.86 -11.49
CA ARG A 266 -21.47 -2.99 -12.59
C ARG A 266 -22.35 -4.23 -12.44
N GLY A 267 -21.74 -5.38 -12.11
CA GLY A 267 -22.49 -6.64 -11.92
C GLY A 267 -23.45 -6.58 -10.74
N VAL A 268 -23.05 -5.95 -9.62
CA VAL A 268 -23.92 -5.76 -8.45
C VAL A 268 -25.10 -4.85 -8.80
N VAL A 269 -24.84 -3.72 -9.46
CA VAL A 269 -25.90 -2.80 -9.92
C VAL A 269 -26.87 -3.52 -10.83
N GLN A 270 -26.36 -4.24 -11.84
CA GLN A 270 -27.17 -5.00 -12.77
C GLN A 270 -28.07 -6.02 -12.06
N GLN A 271 -27.52 -6.77 -11.10
CA GLN A 271 -28.27 -7.76 -10.33
C GLN A 271 -29.38 -7.12 -9.48
N GLN A 272 -29.12 -5.95 -8.87
CA GLN A 272 -30.14 -5.26 -8.08
C GLN A 272 -31.27 -4.70 -8.93
N VAL A 273 -30.94 -4.11 -10.09
CA VAL A 273 -31.97 -3.63 -11.03
C VAL A 273 -32.78 -4.80 -11.58
N GLN A 274 -32.14 -5.93 -11.91
CA GLN A 274 -32.84 -7.12 -12.37
C GLN A 274 -33.82 -7.66 -11.32
N ARG A 275 -33.39 -7.81 -10.06
CA ARG A 275 -34.28 -8.24 -8.95
C ARG A 275 -35.46 -7.29 -8.76
N PHE A 276 -35.22 -5.98 -8.86
CA PHE A 276 -36.28 -4.98 -8.78
C PHE A 276 -37.31 -5.15 -9.91
N LEU A 277 -36.83 -5.31 -11.15
CA LEU A 277 -37.69 -5.50 -12.31
C LEU A 277 -38.50 -6.80 -12.21
N GLU A 278 -37.88 -7.90 -11.78
CA GLU A 278 -38.59 -9.17 -11.57
C GLU A 278 -39.67 -9.07 -10.48
N ALA A 279 -39.44 -8.30 -9.42
CA ALA A 279 -40.34 -8.24 -8.26
C ALA A 279 -41.43 -7.15 -8.34
N ALA A 280 -41.13 -6.00 -8.96
CA ALA A 280 -41.95 -4.79 -8.84
C ALA A 280 -42.40 -4.20 -10.18
N TRP A 281 -42.11 -4.85 -11.32
CA TRP A 281 -42.44 -4.31 -12.65
C TRP A 281 -43.94 -4.06 -12.86
N GLN A 282 -44.82 -4.90 -12.31
CA GLN A 282 -46.27 -4.74 -12.43
C GLN A 282 -46.89 -3.83 -11.36
N ALA A 283 -46.09 -3.23 -10.48
CA ALA A 283 -46.60 -2.38 -9.42
C ALA A 283 -47.05 -1.02 -9.97
N PRO A 284 -48.18 -0.44 -9.51
CA PRO A 284 -48.66 0.86 -9.99
C PRO A 284 -47.70 2.01 -9.65
N ASP A 285 -46.80 1.82 -8.67
CA ASP A 285 -45.78 2.76 -8.24
C ASP A 285 -44.36 2.40 -8.75
N VAL A 286 -44.26 1.61 -9.82
CA VAL A 286 -42.97 1.13 -10.39
C VAL A 286 -42.01 2.27 -10.72
N VAL A 287 -42.49 3.37 -11.30
CA VAL A 287 -41.66 4.52 -11.70
C VAL A 287 -41.04 5.19 -10.46
N GLU A 288 -41.84 5.39 -9.41
CA GLU A 288 -41.36 6.01 -8.18
C GLU A 288 -40.33 5.11 -7.48
N ARG A 289 -40.59 3.80 -7.41
CA ARG A 289 -39.65 2.85 -6.82
C ARG A 289 -38.36 2.73 -7.64
N TYR A 290 -38.44 2.77 -8.97
CA TYR A 290 -37.27 2.76 -9.86
C TYR A 290 -36.42 4.02 -9.66
N CYS A 291 -37.05 5.20 -9.58
CA CYS A 291 -36.36 6.46 -9.28
C CYS A 291 -35.67 6.41 -7.90
N ARG A 292 -36.33 5.86 -6.87
CA ARG A 292 -35.72 5.66 -5.54
C ARG A 292 -34.53 4.70 -5.59
N LEU A 293 -34.64 3.59 -6.32
CA LEU A 293 -33.54 2.64 -6.53
C LEU A 293 -32.33 3.31 -7.20
N TYR A 294 -32.58 4.09 -8.26
CA TYR A 294 -31.53 4.84 -8.94
C TYR A 294 -30.84 5.84 -8.00
N GLN A 295 -31.61 6.59 -7.21
CA GLN A 295 -31.05 7.52 -6.23
C GLN A 295 -30.23 6.79 -5.16
N CYS A 296 -30.71 5.65 -4.64
CA CYS A 296 -29.98 4.85 -3.66
C CYS A 296 -28.65 4.33 -4.22
N LEU A 297 -28.67 3.74 -5.42
CA LEU A 297 -27.46 3.21 -6.07
C LEU A 297 -26.49 4.32 -6.46
N ARG A 298 -26.98 5.50 -6.87
CA ARG A 298 -26.15 6.67 -7.15
C ARG A 298 -25.46 7.17 -5.89
N SER A 299 -26.20 7.32 -4.78
CA SER A 299 -25.64 7.72 -3.49
C SER A 299 -24.61 6.71 -2.99
N ALA A 300 -24.92 5.41 -3.03
CA ALA A 300 -23.99 4.34 -2.67
C ALA A 300 -22.72 4.35 -3.53
N THR A 301 -22.83 4.62 -4.84
CA THR A 301 -21.68 4.72 -5.74
C THR A 301 -20.72 5.83 -5.29
N VAL A 302 -21.26 7.01 -4.98
CA VAL A 302 -20.47 8.17 -4.53
C VAL A 302 -19.87 7.91 -3.14
N GLU A 303 -20.64 7.33 -2.23
CA GLU A 303 -20.17 7.02 -0.87
C GLU A 303 -19.04 5.98 -0.84
N LEU A 304 -19.13 4.95 -1.68
CA LEU A 304 -18.18 3.85 -1.69
C LEU A 304 -16.92 4.16 -2.50
N PHE A 305 -17.06 4.81 -3.66
CA PHE A 305 -15.98 4.95 -4.64
C PHE A 305 -15.59 6.40 -4.95
N GLY A 306 -16.30 7.39 -4.37
CA GLY A 306 -16.08 8.81 -4.65
C GLY A 306 -16.56 9.23 -6.04
N HIS A 307 -16.07 10.37 -6.52
CA HIS A 307 -16.47 10.98 -7.81
C HIS A 307 -15.66 10.46 -9.01
N GLN A 308 -15.38 9.15 -9.05
CA GLN A 308 -14.61 8.55 -10.12
C GLN A 308 -15.47 8.17 -11.33
N ALA A 309 -15.08 8.63 -12.52
CA ALA A 309 -15.82 8.41 -13.77
C ALA A 309 -16.04 6.92 -14.11
N ALA A 310 -15.07 6.06 -13.77
CA ALA A 310 -15.18 4.62 -14.01
C ALA A 310 -16.39 3.98 -13.29
N PHE A 311 -16.71 4.46 -12.08
CA PHE A 311 -17.82 3.93 -11.29
C PHE A 311 -19.17 4.55 -11.67
N ALA A 312 -19.18 5.81 -12.11
CA ALA A 312 -20.36 6.42 -12.73
C ALA A 312 -20.74 5.69 -14.03
N LEU A 313 -19.76 5.32 -14.85
CA LEU A 313 -19.96 4.53 -16.06
C LEU A 313 -20.41 3.10 -15.73
N ALA A 314 -19.81 2.46 -14.71
CA ALA A 314 -20.24 1.14 -14.24
C ALA A 314 -21.70 1.13 -13.75
N LEU A 315 -22.14 2.19 -13.06
CA LEU A 315 -23.54 2.38 -12.67
C LEU A 315 -24.44 2.44 -13.91
N ALA A 316 -24.15 3.32 -14.86
CA ALA A 316 -24.95 3.47 -16.09
C ALA A 316 -25.02 2.17 -16.90
N GLN A 317 -23.89 1.48 -17.06
CA GLN A 317 -23.82 0.20 -17.75
C GLN A 317 -24.57 -0.92 -17.01
N GLY A 318 -24.61 -0.89 -15.68
CA GLY A 318 -25.35 -1.87 -14.88
C GLY A 318 -26.86 -1.75 -15.11
N PHE A 319 -27.39 -0.52 -15.11
CA PHE A 319 -28.78 -0.25 -15.46
C PHE A 319 -29.11 -0.67 -16.90
N ALA A 320 -28.30 -0.25 -17.88
CA ALA A 320 -28.49 -0.63 -19.27
C ALA A 320 -28.44 -2.16 -19.46
N GLY A 321 -27.49 -2.83 -18.81
CA GLY A 321 -27.35 -4.29 -18.87
C GLY A 321 -28.56 -5.04 -18.32
N ALA A 322 -29.17 -4.54 -17.23
CA ALA A 322 -30.37 -5.13 -16.67
C ALA A 322 -31.59 -4.98 -17.60
N LEU A 323 -31.75 -3.82 -18.24
CA LEU A 323 -32.84 -3.58 -19.19
C LEU A 323 -32.70 -4.43 -20.46
N LEU A 324 -31.47 -4.61 -20.95
CA LEU A 324 -31.19 -5.45 -22.13
C LEU A 324 -31.43 -6.94 -21.87
N GLN A 325 -31.41 -7.38 -20.62
CA GLN A 325 -31.64 -8.78 -20.21
C GLN A 325 -33.10 -9.08 -19.86
N LEU A 326 -34.01 -8.09 -19.97
CA LEU A 326 -35.44 -8.32 -19.80
C LEU A 326 -35.96 -9.28 -20.88
N SER A 327 -36.81 -10.23 -20.47
CA SER A 327 -37.52 -11.09 -21.43
C SER A 327 -38.36 -10.23 -22.38
N PHE A 328 -38.48 -10.65 -23.64
CA PHE A 328 -39.15 -9.90 -24.72
C PHE A 328 -40.58 -9.42 -24.36
N LEU A 329 -41.31 -10.19 -23.54
CA LEU A 329 -42.66 -9.86 -23.09
C LEU A 329 -42.71 -8.70 -22.08
N THR A 330 -41.70 -8.61 -21.21
CA THR A 330 -41.52 -7.46 -20.31
C THR A 330 -41.04 -6.22 -21.06
N ALA A 331 -40.17 -6.38 -22.07
CA ALA A 331 -39.58 -5.28 -22.83
C ALA A 331 -40.61 -4.45 -23.64
N LEU A 332 -41.64 -5.10 -24.20
CA LEU A 332 -42.71 -4.44 -24.97
C LEU A 332 -43.58 -3.46 -24.16
N HIS A 333 -43.57 -3.55 -22.83
CA HIS A 333 -44.35 -2.67 -21.96
C HIS A 333 -43.49 -1.56 -21.30
N VAL A 334 -42.17 -1.56 -21.50
CA VAL A 334 -41.25 -0.52 -20.99
C VAL A 334 -41.02 0.62 -21.98
N SER A 335 -41.21 0.35 -23.28
CA SER A 335 -40.87 1.26 -24.40
C SER A 335 -41.85 2.40 -24.62
#